data_AF-A0A369R0V4-F1
#
_entry.id   AF-A0A369R0V4-F1
#
_cell.length_a   1.000
_cell.length_b   1.000
_cell.length_c   1.000
_cell.angle_alpha   90.00
_cell.angle_beta   90.00
_cell.angle_gamma   90.00
#
_symmetry.space_group_name_H-M   'P 1'
#
loop_
_entity.id
_entity.type
_entity.pdbx_description
1 polymer ?
#
loop_
_entity_poly.entity_id
_entity_poly.type
_entity_poly.pdbx_seq_one_letter_code
_entity_poly.pdbx_strand_id
1 'polypeptide(L)'
;MTQPVTLPLWALLLILAFAAVTFASHFLFPSVRWFFRRRAERAVAELNRRLHTPIQPFKLARRHDMVMRLSYDSEVMAAVQTEARRERIPENVAFERARRYAREIVPAFSAAAYFGFAIRLARWLSTSLYDVRLQVVDEDALKAIPADATVVFVMNHRSNMDYVLVTYLVAERSALSYAVGEWARVWPLRALVRAMGAYFIRRRSRGQLYRRVLARYVQMAAEAGVTQALFPEGGLSLDGRLGSPKLGLLNYIREGAETGGRAAVFVPVALNYDRVLEDRVLLAASASGERRFRARIPTVLGFALKMLRLRLRGRFRRFGRAGVAMGRPLALADAPTRTEDLAAELMARIEEAMPRLPLPLVARALTEADGPLSRAALTAGVGRWLAEAGADDPAEAVVAEGLAMARLRGLVREGPDGIVPQPDEARLLRFYAASVTPRRAASLPESRRPEIEAT
;
A
#
# COMPACT_ATOMS: atom_id res chain seq x y z
N MET A 1 -70.12 1.59 -14.29
CA MET A 1 -68.77 1.07 -14.61
C MET A 1 -68.58 -0.36 -14.06
N THR A 2 -69.59 -1.23 -14.16
CA THR A 2 -69.56 -2.59 -13.59
C THR A 2 -69.63 -3.68 -14.68
N GLN A 3 -69.49 -3.31 -15.95
CA GLN A 3 -69.43 -4.28 -17.04
C GLN A 3 -68.13 -5.09 -16.96
N PRO A 4 -68.19 -6.43 -17.05
CA PRO A 4 -67.01 -7.28 -17.00
C PRO A 4 -66.16 -7.06 -18.26
N VAL A 5 -64.86 -6.83 -18.07
CA VAL A 5 -63.87 -6.78 -19.16
C VAL A 5 -63.18 -8.13 -19.25
N THR A 6 -63.28 -8.79 -20.40
CA THR A 6 -62.60 -10.07 -20.65
C THR A 6 -61.16 -9.81 -21.10
N LEU A 7 -60.20 -10.37 -20.34
CA LEU A 7 -58.77 -10.25 -20.61
C LEU A 7 -58.14 -11.64 -20.75
N PRO A 8 -57.25 -11.86 -21.74
CA PRO A 8 -56.49 -13.09 -21.84
C PRO A 8 -55.63 -13.31 -20.58
N LEU A 9 -55.57 -14.54 -20.07
CA LEU A 9 -54.85 -14.89 -18.84
C LEU A 9 -53.37 -14.46 -18.88
N TRP A 10 -52.70 -14.61 -20.02
CA TRP A 10 -51.30 -14.21 -20.18
C TRP A 10 -51.11 -12.69 -20.00
N ALA A 11 -52.08 -11.88 -20.43
CA ALA A 11 -52.02 -10.42 -20.30
C ALA A 11 -52.22 -10.01 -18.84
N LEU A 12 -53.14 -10.67 -18.13
CA LEU A 12 -53.32 -10.48 -16.69
C LEU A 12 -52.05 -10.85 -15.90
N LEU A 13 -51.42 -11.99 -16.21
CA LEU A 13 -50.17 -12.40 -15.57
C LEU A 13 -49.03 -11.40 -15.81
N LEU A 14 -48.93 -10.85 -17.03
CA LEU A 14 -47.94 -9.84 -17.37
C LEU A 14 -48.18 -8.53 -16.59
N ILE A 15 -49.44 -8.08 -16.49
CA ILE A 15 -49.82 -6.91 -15.70
C ILE A 15 -49.47 -7.12 -14.22
N LEU A 16 -49.81 -8.28 -13.65
CA LEU A 16 -49.49 -8.62 -12.26
C LEU A 16 -47.99 -8.70 -12.02
N ALA A 17 -47.21 -9.24 -12.96
CA ALA A 17 -45.75 -9.26 -12.88
C ALA A 17 -45.16 -7.84 -12.87
N PHE A 18 -45.61 -6.96 -13.78
CA PHE A 18 -45.20 -5.55 -13.78
C PHE A 18 -45.61 -4.82 -12.50
N ALA A 19 -46.83 -5.05 -12.01
CA ALA A 19 -47.30 -4.49 -10.75
C ALA A 19 -46.45 -4.97 -9.56
N ALA A 20 -46.11 -6.26 -9.50
CA ALA A 20 -45.25 -6.83 -8.47
C ALA A 20 -43.82 -6.28 -8.52
N VAL A 21 -43.21 -6.17 -9.72
CA VAL A 21 -41.89 -5.57 -9.91
C VAL A 21 -41.92 -4.09 -9.52
N THR A 22 -42.97 -3.36 -9.88
CA THR A 22 -43.14 -1.94 -9.53
C THR A 22 -43.32 -1.77 -8.03
N PHE A 23 -44.16 -2.58 -7.38
CA PHE A 23 -44.36 -2.58 -5.94
C PHE A 23 -43.06 -2.92 -5.20
N ALA A 24 -42.36 -3.99 -5.60
CA ALA A 24 -41.09 -4.37 -5.02
C ALA A 24 -40.04 -3.25 -5.16
N SER A 25 -39.97 -2.60 -6.32
CA SER A 25 -38.99 -1.55 -6.60
C SER A 25 -39.26 -0.22 -5.90
N HIS A 26 -40.53 0.16 -5.71
CA HIS A 26 -40.93 1.45 -5.15
C HIS A 26 -41.29 1.42 -3.66
N PHE A 27 -41.71 0.27 -3.11
CA PHE A 27 -42.15 0.17 -1.72
C PHE A 27 -41.25 -0.74 -0.88
N LEU A 28 -40.96 -1.96 -1.37
CA LEU A 28 -40.20 -2.95 -0.60
C LEU A 28 -38.70 -2.62 -0.56
N PHE A 29 -38.06 -2.48 -1.72
CA PHE A 29 -36.62 -2.23 -1.80
C PHE A 29 -36.19 -0.91 -1.16
N PRO A 30 -36.90 0.23 -1.26
CA PRO A 30 -36.51 1.46 -0.59
C PRO A 30 -36.52 1.32 0.94
N SER A 31 -37.53 0.66 1.49
CA SER A 31 -37.66 0.39 2.93
C SER A 31 -36.55 -0.53 3.44
N VAL A 32 -36.30 -1.63 2.71
CA VAL A 32 -35.20 -2.57 3.02
C VAL A 32 -33.84 -1.89 2.93
N ARG A 33 -33.59 -1.09 1.87
CA ARG A 33 -32.34 -0.31 1.72
C ARG A 33 -32.17 0.68 2.85
N TRP A 34 -33.23 1.37 3.28
CA TRP A 34 -33.17 2.30 4.41
C TRP A 34 -32.83 1.57 5.71
N PHE A 35 -33.45 0.41 5.97
CA PHE A 35 -33.15 -0.39 7.16
C PHE A 35 -31.68 -0.82 7.22
N PHE A 36 -31.16 -1.38 6.13
CA PHE A 36 -29.74 -1.76 6.05
C PHE A 36 -28.80 -0.56 6.12
N ARG A 37 -29.17 0.58 5.50
CA ARG A 37 -28.39 1.83 5.58
C ARG A 37 -28.30 2.32 7.01
N ARG A 38 -29.43 2.41 7.73
CA ARG A 38 -29.46 2.87 9.13
C ARG A 38 -28.67 1.93 10.05
N ARG A 39 -28.73 0.61 9.80
CA ARG A 39 -27.90 -0.36 10.53
C ARG A 39 -26.41 -0.18 10.25
N ALA A 40 -26.03 0.08 8.99
CA ALA A 40 -24.65 0.36 8.62
C ALA A 40 -24.14 1.68 9.21
N GLU A 41 -24.93 2.75 9.19
CA GLU A 41 -24.61 4.04 9.81
C GLU A 41 -24.34 3.88 11.32
N ARG A 42 -25.17 3.13 12.05
CA ARG A 42 -24.93 2.83 13.47
C ARG A 42 -23.66 2.01 13.69
N ALA A 43 -23.40 1.01 12.85
CA ALA A 43 -22.19 0.20 12.94
C ALA A 43 -20.92 1.04 12.71
N VAL A 44 -20.97 1.99 11.76
CA VAL A 44 -19.89 2.95 11.51
C VAL A 44 -19.73 3.92 12.68
N ALA A 45 -20.81 4.41 13.27
CA ALA A 45 -20.76 5.29 14.42
C ALA A 45 -20.11 4.60 15.64
N GLU A 46 -20.50 3.35 15.94
CA GLU A 46 -19.90 2.56 17.01
C GLU A 46 -18.43 2.22 16.73
N LEU A 47 -18.08 1.95 15.47
CA LEU A 47 -16.69 1.74 15.07
C LEU A 47 -15.85 3.02 15.26
N ASN A 48 -16.37 4.18 14.86
CA ASN A 48 -15.70 5.47 15.02
C ASN A 48 -15.38 5.79 16.48
N ARG A 49 -16.13 5.25 17.46
CA ARG A 49 -15.82 5.40 18.89
C ARG A 49 -14.58 4.62 19.34
N ARG A 50 -14.15 3.61 18.58
CA ARG A 50 -13.01 2.74 18.89
C ARG A 50 -11.73 3.16 18.17
N LEU A 51 -11.87 3.93 17.09
CA LEU A 51 -10.74 4.39 16.30
C LEU A 51 -10.15 5.66 16.92
N HIS A 52 -8.82 5.74 16.94
CA HIS A 52 -8.12 6.96 17.33
C HIS A 52 -8.44 8.11 16.35
N THR A 53 -8.49 7.81 15.06
CA THR A 53 -8.93 8.74 14.02
C THR A 53 -10.24 8.23 13.41
N PRO A 54 -11.37 8.92 13.64
CA PRO A 54 -12.66 8.53 13.08
C PRO A 54 -12.63 8.45 11.55
N ILE A 55 -13.47 7.59 10.98
CA ILE A 55 -13.63 7.52 9.53
C ILE A 55 -14.24 8.83 9.05
N GLN A 56 -13.50 9.53 8.19
CA GLN A 56 -13.93 10.82 7.67
C GLN A 56 -15.19 10.67 6.79
N PRO A 57 -16.17 11.60 6.88
CA PRO A 57 -17.35 11.62 6.02
C PRO A 57 -17.00 11.55 4.54
N PHE A 58 -15.86 12.14 4.14
CA PHE A 58 -15.31 12.06 2.79
C PHE A 58 -15.17 10.63 2.27
N LYS A 59 -14.77 9.67 3.11
CA LYS A 59 -14.65 8.25 2.74
C LYS A 59 -16.01 7.53 2.68
N LEU A 60 -16.98 8.00 3.44
CA LEU A 60 -18.33 7.42 3.51
C LEU A 60 -19.26 7.99 2.44
N ALA A 61 -18.89 9.13 1.84
CA ALA A 61 -19.61 9.74 0.74
C ALA A 61 -19.80 8.71 -0.39
N ARG A 62 -20.99 8.71 -1.01
CA ARG A 62 -21.25 7.80 -2.11
C ARG A 62 -20.26 8.12 -3.22
N ARG A 63 -19.71 7.07 -3.81
CA ARG A 63 -18.74 7.20 -4.90
C ARG A 63 -19.27 8.07 -6.05
N HIS A 64 -20.56 8.00 -6.37
CA HIS A 64 -21.15 8.84 -7.39
C HIS A 64 -21.02 10.32 -7.05
N ASP A 65 -21.42 10.70 -5.83
CA ASP A 65 -21.39 12.09 -5.35
C ASP A 65 -19.96 12.62 -5.31
N MET A 66 -18.99 11.80 -4.88
CA MET A 66 -17.58 12.18 -4.88
C MET A 66 -17.01 12.35 -6.29
N VAL A 67 -17.40 11.49 -7.24
CA VAL A 67 -17.03 11.65 -8.66
C VAL A 67 -17.58 12.95 -9.22
N MET A 68 -18.84 13.29 -8.92
CA MET A 68 -19.45 14.53 -9.37
C MET A 68 -18.74 15.73 -8.73
N ARG A 69 -18.58 15.75 -7.39
CA ARG A 69 -17.86 16.80 -6.67
C ARG A 69 -16.48 17.07 -7.27
N LEU A 70 -15.70 16.02 -7.54
CA LEU A 70 -14.37 16.14 -8.15
C LEU A 70 -14.42 16.63 -9.61
N SER A 71 -15.39 16.17 -10.39
CA SER A 71 -15.48 16.53 -11.82
C SER A 71 -15.88 17.99 -12.04
N TYR A 72 -16.66 18.56 -11.11
CA TYR A 72 -17.12 19.95 -11.14
C TYR A 72 -16.29 20.88 -10.23
N ASP A 73 -15.18 20.40 -9.65
CA ASP A 73 -14.27 21.23 -8.87
C ASP A 73 -13.65 22.32 -9.77
N SER A 74 -13.48 23.53 -9.23
CA SER A 74 -13.03 24.70 -10.00
C SER A 74 -11.65 24.48 -10.63
N GLU A 75 -10.72 23.82 -9.95
CA GLU A 75 -9.39 23.53 -10.49
C GLU A 75 -9.44 22.49 -11.61
N VAL A 76 -10.37 21.55 -11.51
CA VAL A 76 -10.60 20.53 -12.55
C VAL A 76 -11.27 21.14 -13.77
N MET A 77 -12.27 22.00 -13.57
CA MET A 77 -12.95 22.71 -14.65
C MET A 77 -12.00 23.65 -15.40
N ALA A 78 -11.12 24.36 -14.69
CA ALA A 78 -10.06 25.15 -15.34
C ALA A 78 -9.16 24.26 -16.22
N ALA A 79 -8.77 23.09 -15.73
CA ALA A 79 -7.95 22.15 -16.49
C ALA A 79 -8.71 21.56 -17.70
N VAL A 80 -10.02 21.33 -17.57
CA VAL A 80 -10.89 20.92 -18.68
C VAL A 80 -10.88 21.97 -19.79
N GLN A 81 -11.01 23.25 -19.45
CA GLN A 81 -10.96 24.35 -20.41
C GLN A 81 -9.60 24.45 -21.10
N THR A 82 -8.50 24.34 -20.34
CA THR A 82 -7.14 24.34 -20.89
C THR A 82 -6.93 23.17 -21.86
N GLU A 83 -7.36 21.96 -21.48
CA GLU A 83 -7.26 20.77 -22.32
C GLU A 83 -8.09 20.90 -23.60
N ALA A 84 -9.32 21.40 -23.49
CA ALA A 84 -10.24 21.61 -24.61
C ALA A 84 -9.63 22.57 -25.65
N ARG A 85 -9.05 23.68 -25.20
CA ARG A 85 -8.34 24.63 -26.05
C ARG A 85 -7.09 24.02 -26.69
N ARG A 86 -6.27 23.32 -25.91
CA ARG A 86 -5.02 22.70 -26.39
C ARG A 86 -5.26 21.64 -27.46
N GLU A 87 -6.26 20.78 -27.25
CA GLU A 87 -6.58 19.69 -28.18
C GLU A 87 -7.62 20.07 -29.24
N ARG A 88 -8.12 21.32 -29.23
CA ARG A 88 -9.17 21.83 -30.13
C ARG A 88 -10.40 20.93 -30.16
N ILE A 89 -10.83 20.47 -29.00
CA ILE A 89 -12.03 19.67 -28.82
C ILE A 89 -13.11 20.45 -28.07
N PRO A 90 -14.41 20.13 -28.27
CA PRO A 90 -15.48 20.72 -27.48
C PRO A 90 -15.29 20.49 -25.96
N GLU A 91 -15.65 21.48 -25.15
CA GLU A 91 -15.47 21.44 -23.68
C GLU A 91 -16.19 20.25 -23.03
N ASN A 92 -17.38 19.89 -23.53
CA ASN A 92 -18.13 18.72 -23.04
C ASN A 92 -17.37 17.40 -23.26
N VAL A 93 -16.56 17.28 -24.33
CA VAL A 93 -15.73 16.10 -24.58
C VAL A 93 -14.59 16.04 -23.57
N ALA A 94 -13.90 17.16 -23.33
CA ALA A 94 -12.86 17.26 -22.29
C ALA A 94 -13.42 16.99 -20.89
N PHE A 95 -14.61 17.50 -20.59
CA PHE A 95 -15.33 17.27 -19.34
C PHE A 95 -15.66 15.78 -19.15
N GLU A 96 -16.17 15.08 -20.16
CA GLU A 96 -16.44 13.64 -20.04
C GLU A 96 -15.15 12.81 -19.86
N ARG A 97 -14.01 13.27 -20.40
CA ARG A 97 -12.70 12.68 -20.09
C ARG A 97 -12.33 12.90 -18.62
N ALA A 98 -12.48 14.11 -18.09
CA ALA A 98 -12.25 14.39 -16.68
C ALA A 98 -13.14 13.54 -15.77
N ARG A 99 -14.43 13.43 -16.09
CA ARG A 99 -15.39 12.57 -15.38
C ARG A 99 -15.01 11.09 -15.42
N ARG A 100 -14.47 10.61 -16.54
CA ARG A 100 -13.93 9.25 -16.66
C ARG A 100 -12.69 9.07 -15.78
N TYR A 101 -11.78 10.04 -15.73
CA TYR A 101 -10.62 10.03 -14.83
C TYR A 101 -11.05 10.05 -13.36
N ALA A 102 -12.02 10.89 -12.99
CA ALA A 102 -12.60 10.90 -11.65
C ALA A 102 -13.20 9.54 -11.28
N ARG A 103 -13.97 8.90 -12.18
CA ARG A 103 -14.48 7.53 -11.97
C ARG A 103 -13.36 6.50 -11.78
N GLU A 104 -12.23 6.70 -12.44
CA GLU A 104 -11.08 5.81 -12.29
C GLU A 104 -10.39 5.97 -10.94
N ILE A 105 -10.19 7.22 -10.51
CA ILE A 105 -9.45 7.59 -9.29
C ILE A 105 -10.30 7.33 -8.05
N VAL A 106 -11.54 7.82 -8.01
CA VAL A 106 -12.39 7.77 -6.80
C VAL A 106 -12.71 6.31 -6.42
N PRO A 107 -12.31 5.86 -5.21
CA PRO A 107 -12.57 4.51 -4.73
C PRO A 107 -14.04 4.31 -4.36
N ALA A 108 -14.43 3.05 -4.18
CA ALA A 108 -15.76 2.67 -3.71
C ALA A 108 -15.63 2.09 -2.30
N PHE A 109 -15.24 2.93 -1.34
CA PHE A 109 -14.93 2.47 0.02
C PHE A 109 -16.14 1.82 0.67
N SER A 110 -15.90 0.69 1.36
CA SER A 110 -16.91 0.00 2.14
C SER A 110 -16.36 -0.27 3.53
N ALA A 111 -16.89 0.45 4.52
CA ALA A 111 -16.50 0.29 5.92
C ALA A 111 -16.71 -1.16 6.41
N ALA A 112 -17.81 -1.80 6.01
CA ALA A 112 -18.10 -3.19 6.36
C ALA A 112 -17.10 -4.18 5.73
N ALA A 113 -16.69 -3.96 4.48
CA ALA A 113 -15.68 -4.80 3.84
C ALA A 113 -14.29 -4.62 4.48
N TYR A 114 -13.90 -3.36 4.71
CA TYR A 114 -12.62 -2.99 5.32
C TYR A 114 -12.52 -3.53 6.75
N PHE A 115 -13.39 -3.05 7.66
CA PHE A 115 -13.33 -3.36 9.07
C PHE A 115 -13.87 -4.74 9.43
N GLY A 116 -14.68 -5.34 8.56
CA GLY A 116 -15.19 -6.69 8.75
C GLY A 116 -14.23 -7.76 8.24
N PHE A 117 -14.30 -8.04 6.94
CA PHE A 117 -13.62 -9.20 6.36
C PHE A 117 -12.12 -8.95 6.15
N ALA A 118 -11.75 -7.78 5.64
CA ALA A 118 -10.40 -7.55 5.15
C ALA A 118 -9.36 -7.48 6.27
N ILE A 119 -9.62 -6.79 7.38
CA ILE A 119 -8.70 -6.78 8.54
C ILE A 119 -8.49 -8.21 9.08
N ARG A 120 -9.56 -8.99 9.23
CA ARG A 120 -9.47 -10.36 9.75
C ARG A 120 -8.64 -11.24 8.83
N LEU A 121 -8.89 -11.16 7.51
CA LEU A 121 -8.10 -11.87 6.51
C LEU A 121 -6.64 -11.41 6.51
N ALA A 122 -6.39 -10.09 6.60
CA ALA A 122 -5.05 -9.52 6.62
C ALA A 122 -4.27 -9.96 7.86
N ARG A 123 -4.89 -9.94 9.04
CA ARG A 123 -4.31 -10.47 10.28
C ARG A 123 -3.98 -11.95 10.14
N TRP A 124 -4.95 -12.76 9.73
CA TRP A 124 -4.76 -14.21 9.57
C TRP A 124 -3.65 -14.53 8.56
N LEU A 125 -3.62 -13.88 7.40
CA LEU A 125 -2.55 -14.04 6.40
C LEU A 125 -1.19 -13.66 6.99
N SER A 126 -1.09 -12.49 7.62
CA SER A 126 0.17 -11.98 8.18
C SER A 126 0.73 -12.92 9.25
N THR A 127 -0.06 -13.27 10.27
CA THR A 127 0.39 -14.12 11.38
C THR A 127 0.51 -15.60 11.01
N SER A 128 -0.14 -16.03 9.92
CA SER A 128 0.02 -17.40 9.45
C SER A 128 1.27 -17.60 8.60
N LEU A 129 1.70 -16.58 7.86
CA LEU A 129 2.89 -16.64 7.02
C LEU A 129 4.16 -16.23 7.76
N TYR A 130 4.08 -15.26 8.67
CA TYR A 130 5.25 -14.66 9.34
C TYR A 130 5.10 -14.61 10.86
N ASP A 131 6.23 -14.50 11.55
CA ASP A 131 6.27 -13.92 12.89
C ASP A 131 6.33 -12.38 12.77
N VAL A 132 5.24 -11.70 13.09
CA VAL A 132 5.13 -10.25 12.87
C VAL A 132 5.69 -9.51 14.07
N ARG A 133 6.68 -8.66 13.83
CA ARG A 133 7.29 -7.79 14.85
C ARG A 133 6.97 -6.33 14.52
N LEU A 134 6.23 -5.69 15.40
CA LEU A 134 5.96 -4.25 15.34
C LEU A 134 6.88 -3.56 16.34
N GLN A 135 7.67 -2.61 15.85
CA GLN A 135 8.47 -1.70 16.64
C GLN A 135 7.95 -0.28 16.43
N VAL A 136 7.87 0.48 17.52
CA VAL A 136 7.57 1.91 17.45
C VAL A 136 8.79 2.63 18.02
N VAL A 137 9.46 3.41 17.18
CA VAL A 137 10.71 4.09 17.57
C VAL A 137 10.42 5.18 18.60
N ASP A 138 9.31 5.90 18.41
CA ASP A 138 8.91 7.01 19.27
C ASP A 138 7.38 6.94 19.51
N GLU A 139 6.99 6.25 20.58
CA GLU A 139 5.57 6.08 20.93
C GLU A 139 4.93 7.41 21.32
N ASP A 140 5.66 8.26 22.03
CA ASP A 140 5.14 9.51 22.56
C ASP A 140 4.93 10.52 21.44
N ALA A 141 5.85 10.61 20.47
CA ALA A 141 5.64 11.43 19.28
C ALA A 141 4.45 10.95 18.43
N LEU A 142 4.20 9.63 18.35
CA LEU A 142 3.00 9.12 17.66
C LEU A 142 1.70 9.45 18.40
N LYS A 143 1.70 9.40 19.74
CA LYS A 143 0.55 9.78 20.57
C LYS A 143 0.31 11.29 20.56
N ALA A 144 1.37 12.08 20.39
CA ALA A 144 1.31 13.54 20.30
C ALA A 144 0.77 14.07 18.97
N ILE A 145 0.57 13.20 17.96
CA ILE A 145 -0.04 13.61 16.69
C ILE A 145 -1.46 14.16 16.97
N PRO A 146 -1.76 15.40 16.56
CA PRO A 146 -3.08 15.98 16.78
C PRO A 146 -4.19 15.12 16.15
N ALA A 147 -5.28 14.91 16.87
CA ALA A 147 -6.41 14.10 16.39
C ALA A 147 -7.06 14.70 15.13
N ASP A 148 -6.88 16.01 14.93
CA ASP A 148 -7.32 16.74 13.77
C ASP A 148 -6.28 16.87 12.65
N ALA A 149 -5.09 16.27 12.79
CA ALA A 149 -4.11 16.23 11.72
C ALA A 149 -4.44 15.17 10.65
N THR A 150 -4.05 15.44 9.42
CA THR A 150 -4.02 14.47 8.33
C THR A 150 -2.77 13.62 8.43
N VAL A 151 -2.93 12.38 8.88
CA VAL A 151 -1.83 11.41 8.99
C VAL A 151 -1.55 10.76 7.64
N VAL A 152 -0.28 10.81 7.21
CA VAL A 152 0.21 10.22 5.96
C VAL A 152 1.31 9.22 6.26
N PHE A 153 1.01 7.93 6.14
CA PHE A 153 2.02 6.88 6.27
C PHE A 153 2.87 6.81 5.00
N VAL A 154 4.18 7.00 5.15
CA VAL A 154 5.16 6.96 4.06
C VAL A 154 6.06 5.77 4.28
N MET A 155 6.05 4.81 3.36
CA MET A 155 6.66 3.51 3.62
C MET A 155 7.43 2.95 2.43
N ASN A 156 8.50 2.20 2.69
CA ASN A 156 9.19 1.47 1.63
C ASN A 156 8.34 0.31 1.09
N HIS A 157 8.68 -0.18 -0.10
CA HIS A 157 7.92 -1.25 -0.76
C HIS A 157 8.81 -2.42 -1.18
N ARG A 158 8.69 -3.55 -0.46
CA ARG A 158 9.45 -4.78 -0.70
C ARG A 158 8.60 -5.94 -1.21
N SER A 159 7.34 -6.02 -0.76
CA SER A 159 6.45 -7.14 -1.09
C SER A 159 5.02 -6.64 -1.31
N ASN A 160 4.21 -7.37 -2.08
CA ASN A 160 2.77 -7.09 -2.07
C ASN A 160 2.15 -7.41 -0.71
N MET A 161 2.84 -8.18 0.14
CA MET A 161 2.49 -8.40 1.54
C MET A 161 2.47 -7.09 2.35
N ASP A 162 3.20 -6.05 1.94
CA ASP A 162 3.23 -4.76 2.63
C ASP A 162 1.84 -4.15 2.80
N TYR A 163 1.01 -4.19 1.75
CA TYR A 163 -0.39 -3.73 1.82
C TYR A 163 -1.20 -4.51 2.86
N VAL A 164 -0.98 -5.81 2.95
CA VAL A 164 -1.72 -6.69 3.86
C VAL A 164 -1.26 -6.43 5.30
N LEU A 165 0.05 -6.39 5.52
CA LEU A 165 0.67 -6.21 6.82
C LEU A 165 0.31 -4.85 7.43
N VAL A 166 0.46 -3.76 6.66
CA VAL A 166 0.15 -2.40 7.12
C VAL A 166 -1.36 -2.22 7.33
N THR A 167 -2.20 -2.81 6.48
CA THR A 167 -3.66 -2.79 6.70
C THR A 167 -4.00 -3.47 8.03
N TYR A 168 -3.38 -4.60 8.35
CA TYR A 168 -3.60 -5.26 9.63
C TYR A 168 -3.12 -4.39 10.81
N LEU A 169 -1.91 -3.83 10.73
CA LEU A 169 -1.28 -3.14 11.86
C LEU A 169 -1.87 -1.75 12.15
N VAL A 170 -2.34 -1.04 11.12
CA VAL A 170 -2.84 0.34 11.27
C VAL A 170 -4.35 0.40 11.48
N ALA A 171 -5.08 -0.67 11.14
CA ALA A 171 -6.54 -0.60 11.13
C ALA A 171 -7.20 -0.50 12.52
N GLU A 172 -6.47 -0.73 13.61
CA GLU A 172 -6.94 -0.41 14.97
C GLU A 172 -6.91 1.10 15.26
N ARG A 173 -6.10 1.87 14.51
CA ARG A 173 -5.96 3.33 14.67
C ARG A 173 -6.80 4.13 13.68
N SER A 174 -6.86 3.71 12.40
CA SER A 174 -7.57 4.44 11.35
C SER A 174 -7.88 3.61 10.08
N ALA A 175 -8.84 4.06 9.28
CA ALA A 175 -9.06 3.57 7.92
C ALA A 175 -8.03 4.15 6.93
N LEU A 176 -7.18 3.31 6.34
CA LEU A 176 -6.18 3.74 5.35
C LEU A 176 -6.75 3.98 3.94
N SER A 177 -6.20 4.97 3.22
CA SER A 177 -6.40 5.21 1.79
C SER A 177 -5.08 5.00 1.06
N TYR A 178 -4.98 3.97 0.22
CA TYR A 178 -3.73 3.65 -0.49
C TYR A 178 -3.68 4.21 -1.90
N ALA A 179 -2.50 4.73 -2.28
CA ALA A 179 -2.13 4.92 -3.67
C ALA A 179 -1.61 3.59 -4.28
N VAL A 180 -2.40 2.94 -5.13
CA VAL A 180 -2.06 1.62 -5.71
C VAL A 180 -1.76 1.72 -7.20
N GLY A 181 -0.74 0.96 -7.65
CA GLY A 181 -0.36 0.88 -9.06
C GLY A 181 -1.32 0.04 -9.92
N GLU A 182 -1.07 0.01 -11.22
CA GLU A 182 -1.95 -0.65 -12.21
C GLU A 182 -2.04 -2.19 -12.07
N TRP A 183 -1.10 -2.83 -11.37
CA TRP A 183 -1.06 -4.29 -11.22
C TRP A 183 -2.29 -4.85 -10.49
N ALA A 184 -2.87 -4.09 -9.55
CA ALA A 184 -3.99 -4.55 -8.74
C ALA A 184 -5.36 -4.38 -9.42
N ARG A 185 -5.38 -4.08 -10.72
CA ARG A 185 -6.62 -3.91 -11.52
C ARG A 185 -7.22 -5.22 -12.02
N VAL A 186 -6.59 -6.36 -11.72
CA VAL A 186 -7.07 -7.69 -12.09
C VAL A 186 -8.30 -8.11 -11.29
N TRP A 187 -9.24 -8.82 -11.91
CA TRP A 187 -10.39 -9.42 -11.21
C TRP A 187 -9.94 -10.68 -10.47
N PRO A 188 -10.40 -10.95 -9.23
CA PRO A 188 -11.34 -10.17 -8.40
C PRO A 188 -10.68 -9.09 -7.53
N LEU A 189 -9.35 -9.03 -7.47
CA LEU A 189 -8.56 -8.15 -6.61
C LEU A 189 -8.95 -6.67 -6.71
N ARG A 190 -9.28 -6.19 -7.91
CA ARG A 190 -9.73 -4.81 -8.17
C ARG A 190 -10.89 -4.37 -7.28
N ALA A 191 -11.90 -5.23 -7.10
CA ALA A 191 -13.08 -4.87 -6.31
C ALA A 191 -12.72 -4.76 -4.83
N LEU A 192 -11.92 -5.70 -4.32
CA LEU A 192 -11.41 -5.68 -2.96
C LEU A 192 -10.58 -4.41 -2.70
N VAL A 193 -9.60 -4.10 -3.55
CA VAL A 193 -8.73 -2.93 -3.41
C VAL A 193 -9.54 -1.62 -3.38
N ARG A 194 -10.56 -1.48 -4.23
CA ARG A 194 -11.46 -0.29 -4.20
C ARG A 194 -12.32 -0.24 -2.94
N ALA A 195 -12.82 -1.39 -2.48
CA ALA A 195 -13.57 -1.49 -1.23
C ALA A 195 -12.71 -1.11 -0.03
N MET A 196 -11.41 -1.35 -0.11
CA MET A 196 -10.43 -0.93 0.89
C MET A 196 -10.10 0.56 0.88
N GLY A 197 -10.67 1.34 -0.06
CA GLY A 197 -10.43 2.77 -0.16
C GLY A 197 -9.18 3.15 -0.95
N ALA A 198 -8.54 2.21 -1.64
CA ALA A 198 -7.38 2.49 -2.46
C ALA A 198 -7.76 3.07 -3.83
N TYR A 199 -7.02 4.10 -4.27
CA TYR A 199 -7.17 4.72 -5.57
C TYR A 199 -6.04 4.30 -6.52
N PHE A 200 -6.38 4.13 -7.81
CA PHE A 200 -5.44 3.64 -8.82
C PHE A 200 -4.73 4.79 -9.52
N ILE A 201 -3.41 4.70 -9.62
CA ILE A 201 -2.57 5.71 -10.29
C ILE A 201 -1.98 5.13 -11.57
N ARG A 202 -2.18 5.86 -12.68
CA ARG A 202 -1.52 5.59 -13.96
C ARG A 202 -0.13 6.23 -13.99
N ARG A 203 0.90 5.43 -13.71
CA ARG A 203 2.29 5.91 -13.61
C ARG A 203 2.87 6.44 -14.94
N ARG A 204 2.32 6.00 -16.08
CA ARG A 204 2.73 6.42 -17.43
C ARG A 204 1.73 7.37 -18.10
N SER A 205 0.73 7.88 -17.37
CA SER A 205 -0.23 8.80 -17.97
C SER A 205 0.46 10.10 -18.37
N ARG A 206 0.40 10.44 -19.66
CA ARG A 206 0.95 11.68 -20.23
C ARG A 206 -0.05 12.84 -20.23
N GLY A 207 -1.34 12.59 -19.97
CA GLY A 207 -2.36 13.65 -20.01
C GLY A 207 -2.29 14.59 -18.81
N GLN A 208 -2.10 15.88 -19.04
CA GLN A 208 -2.10 16.92 -17.99
C GLN A 208 -3.43 16.93 -17.23
N LEU A 209 -4.56 16.79 -17.94
CA LEU A 209 -5.89 16.70 -17.33
C LEU A 209 -5.98 15.56 -16.31
N TYR A 210 -5.48 14.35 -16.62
CA TYR A 210 -5.50 13.24 -15.65
C TYR A 210 -4.72 13.57 -14.38
N ARG A 211 -3.53 14.17 -14.52
CA ARG A 211 -2.70 14.55 -13.37
C ARG A 211 -3.39 15.60 -12.51
N ARG A 212 -4.08 16.56 -13.13
CA ARG A 212 -4.82 17.59 -12.39
C ARG A 212 -6.03 17.02 -11.64
N VAL A 213 -6.80 16.12 -12.26
CA VAL A 213 -7.88 15.40 -11.56
C VAL A 213 -7.35 14.57 -10.39
N LEU A 214 -6.20 13.90 -10.57
CA LEU A 214 -5.56 13.13 -9.50
C LEU A 214 -5.05 14.04 -8.37
N ALA A 215 -4.38 15.13 -8.70
CA ALA A 215 -3.87 16.11 -7.74
C ALA A 215 -5.01 16.64 -6.87
N ARG A 216 -6.09 17.11 -7.49
CA ARG A 216 -7.24 17.65 -6.77
C ARG A 216 -7.90 16.61 -5.88
N TYR A 217 -8.04 15.35 -6.33
CA TYR A 217 -8.56 14.29 -5.46
C TYR A 217 -7.71 14.06 -4.21
N VAL A 218 -6.38 14.04 -4.35
CA VAL A 218 -5.45 13.85 -3.23
C VAL A 218 -5.50 15.04 -2.28
N GLN A 219 -5.56 16.27 -2.80
CA GLN A 219 -5.73 17.48 -2.01
C GLN A 219 -7.05 17.46 -1.23
N MET A 220 -8.19 17.19 -1.88
CA MET A 220 -9.49 17.05 -1.21
C MET A 220 -9.48 15.97 -0.11
N ALA A 221 -8.79 14.85 -0.33
CA ALA A 221 -8.66 13.79 0.67
C ALA A 221 -7.79 14.25 1.86
N ALA A 222 -6.71 14.98 1.60
CA ALA A 222 -5.84 15.55 2.62
C ALA A 222 -6.57 16.63 3.44
N GLU A 223 -7.25 17.57 2.78
CA GLU A 223 -8.10 18.61 3.39
C GLU A 223 -9.17 17.98 4.30
N ALA A 224 -9.76 16.86 3.86
CA ALA A 224 -10.80 16.15 4.62
C ALA A 224 -10.26 15.31 5.78
N GLY A 225 -8.96 15.29 6.07
CA GLY A 225 -8.40 14.52 7.19
C GLY A 225 -8.32 13.02 6.94
N VAL A 226 -8.38 12.58 5.68
CA VAL A 226 -8.33 11.15 5.36
C VAL A 226 -6.92 10.64 5.64
N THR A 227 -6.80 9.60 6.47
CA THR A 227 -5.51 8.92 6.66
C THR A 227 -5.07 8.26 5.35
N GLN A 228 -3.89 8.64 4.88
CA GLN A 228 -3.32 8.20 3.61
C GLN A 228 -2.12 7.29 3.84
N ALA A 229 -1.86 6.40 2.90
CA ALA A 229 -0.69 5.55 2.87
C ALA A 229 -0.10 5.52 1.45
N LEU A 230 1.20 5.77 1.34
CA LEU A 230 1.90 5.81 0.05
C LEU A 230 3.27 5.14 0.11
N PHE A 231 3.64 4.59 -1.03
CA PHE A 231 4.96 4.02 -1.29
C PHE A 231 5.71 4.97 -2.21
N PRO A 232 6.61 5.84 -1.68
CA PRO A 232 7.21 6.90 -2.47
C PRO A 232 8.11 6.31 -3.58
N GLU A 233 8.68 5.13 -3.39
CA GLU A 233 9.46 4.41 -4.43
C GLU A 233 8.65 4.15 -5.71
N GLY A 234 7.33 4.07 -5.60
CA GLY A 234 6.44 3.85 -6.73
C GLY A 234 6.62 2.47 -7.39
N GLY A 235 7.16 1.47 -6.70
CA GLY A 235 7.36 0.11 -7.19
C GLY A 235 8.01 -0.76 -6.12
N LEU A 236 7.94 -2.09 -6.29
CA LEU A 236 8.67 -3.03 -5.43
C LEU A 236 10.17 -2.88 -5.65
N SER A 237 10.96 -2.99 -4.58
CA SER A 237 12.41 -3.07 -4.65
C SER A 237 12.85 -4.30 -5.44
N LEU A 238 13.74 -4.10 -6.41
CA LEU A 238 14.23 -5.16 -7.31
C LEU A 238 15.52 -5.81 -6.82
N ASP A 239 16.30 -5.08 -6.03
CA ASP A 239 17.63 -5.44 -5.53
C ASP A 239 17.70 -5.44 -3.99
N GLY A 240 16.59 -5.18 -3.31
CA GLY A 240 16.49 -5.17 -1.86
C GLY A 240 16.93 -3.85 -1.21
N ARG A 241 17.44 -2.88 -1.97
CA ARG A 241 17.74 -1.53 -1.48
C ARG A 241 16.48 -0.68 -1.42
N LEU A 242 16.49 0.37 -0.60
CA LEU A 242 15.52 1.45 -0.72
C LEU A 242 15.68 2.14 -2.08
N GLY A 243 14.57 2.33 -2.79
CA GLY A 243 14.51 3.04 -4.07
C GLY A 243 14.54 4.56 -3.91
N SER A 244 14.62 5.28 -5.03
CA SER A 244 14.49 6.74 -5.04
C SER A 244 13.00 7.14 -4.97
N PRO A 245 12.65 8.17 -4.17
CA PRO A 245 11.26 8.58 -4.03
C PRO A 245 10.73 9.27 -5.29
N LYS A 246 9.41 9.16 -5.50
CA LYS A 246 8.63 9.90 -6.50
C LYS A 246 7.89 11.02 -5.80
N LEU A 247 8.10 12.24 -6.28
CA LEU A 247 7.65 13.46 -5.61
C LEU A 247 6.16 13.77 -5.81
N GLY A 248 5.55 13.26 -6.89
CA GLY A 248 4.22 13.73 -7.33
C GLY A 248 3.13 13.66 -6.26
N LEU A 249 2.99 12.53 -5.54
CA LEU A 249 1.98 12.43 -4.47
C LEU A 249 2.33 13.30 -3.26
N LEU A 250 3.62 13.41 -2.91
CA LEU A 250 4.07 14.26 -1.81
C LEU A 250 3.79 15.73 -2.11
N ASN A 251 4.02 16.18 -3.36
CA ASN A 251 3.64 17.52 -3.82
C ASN A 251 2.14 17.76 -3.64
N TYR A 252 1.27 16.85 -4.10
CA TYR A 252 -0.17 17.06 -3.99
C TYR A 252 -0.67 17.13 -2.55
N ILE A 253 -0.08 16.32 -1.66
CA ILE A 253 -0.41 16.33 -0.23
C ILE A 253 0.05 17.64 0.42
N ARG A 254 1.27 18.08 0.10
CA ARG A 254 1.83 19.34 0.57
C ARG A 254 0.96 20.52 0.15
N GLU A 255 0.72 20.66 -1.16
CA GLU A 255 -0.11 21.72 -1.72
C GLU A 255 -1.48 21.77 -1.04
N GLY A 256 -2.14 20.61 -0.87
CA GLY A 256 -3.46 20.54 -0.23
C GLY A 256 -3.44 20.88 1.26
N ALA A 257 -2.32 20.69 1.95
CA ALA A 257 -2.17 21.10 3.35
C ALA A 257 -1.88 22.59 3.47
N GLU A 258 -1.13 23.17 2.53
CA GLU A 258 -0.77 24.60 2.49
C GLU A 258 -1.95 25.50 2.06
N THR A 259 -2.87 25.02 1.22
CA THR A 259 -4.01 25.82 0.71
C THR A 259 -5.21 25.93 1.66
N GLY A 260 -5.00 25.77 2.97
CA GLY A 260 -6.03 25.91 4.01
C GLY A 260 -6.65 24.59 4.49
N GLY A 261 -5.95 23.47 4.31
CA GLY A 261 -6.35 22.16 4.82
C GLY A 261 -5.97 21.93 6.28
N ARG A 262 -6.25 20.72 6.78
CA ARG A 262 -5.76 20.24 8.08
C ARG A 262 -4.24 20.09 8.04
N ALA A 263 -3.57 20.32 9.18
CA ALA A 263 -2.13 20.07 9.29
C ALA A 263 -1.77 18.65 8.88
N ALA A 264 -0.75 18.46 8.05
CA ALA A 264 -0.30 17.14 7.62
C ALA A 264 0.86 16.65 8.49
N VAL A 265 0.80 15.39 8.91
CA VAL A 265 1.87 14.71 9.65
C VAL A 265 2.25 13.44 8.89
N PHE A 266 3.52 13.36 8.48
CA PHE A 266 4.06 12.18 7.83
C PHE A 266 4.59 11.20 8.88
N VAL A 267 4.20 9.94 8.77
CA VAL A 267 4.69 8.85 9.63
C VAL A 267 5.53 7.91 8.78
N PRO A 268 6.87 7.95 8.90
CA PRO A 268 7.76 6.99 8.25
C PRO A 268 7.47 5.57 8.75
N VAL A 269 7.31 4.61 7.84
CA VAL A 269 7.14 3.19 8.19
C VAL A 269 8.13 2.35 7.39
N ALA A 270 8.98 1.63 8.10
CA ALA A 270 9.97 0.75 7.51
C ALA A 270 9.52 -0.72 7.62
N LEU A 271 9.60 -1.43 6.50
CA LEU A 271 9.16 -2.81 6.33
C LEU A 271 10.35 -3.65 5.89
N ASN A 272 10.59 -4.76 6.58
CA ASN A 272 11.60 -5.75 6.19
C ASN A 272 11.13 -7.19 6.43
N TYR A 273 11.75 -8.16 5.75
CA TYR A 273 11.36 -9.57 5.81
C TYR A 273 12.56 -10.50 5.82
N ASP A 274 12.47 -11.58 6.59
CA ASP A 274 13.35 -12.75 6.44
C ASP A 274 13.09 -13.49 5.12
N ARG A 275 11.90 -13.34 4.55
CA ARG A 275 11.61 -13.87 3.22
C ARG A 275 10.56 -13.03 2.52
N VAL A 276 10.92 -12.45 1.39
CA VAL A 276 9.98 -11.80 0.49
C VAL A 276 9.36 -12.87 -0.41
N LEU A 277 8.02 -12.85 -0.56
CA LEU A 277 7.32 -13.86 -1.38
C LEU A 277 7.71 -13.79 -2.86
N GLU A 278 7.99 -12.58 -3.33
CA GLU A 278 8.28 -12.26 -4.72
C GLU A 278 9.77 -12.23 -5.05
N ASP A 279 10.68 -12.52 -4.11
CA ASP A 279 12.12 -12.26 -4.26
C ASP A 279 12.76 -12.81 -5.54
N ARG A 280 12.49 -14.07 -5.90
CA ARG A 280 13.02 -14.69 -7.12
C ARG A 280 12.47 -14.03 -8.38
N VAL A 281 11.20 -13.62 -8.37
CA VAL A 281 10.57 -12.92 -9.49
C VAL A 281 11.12 -11.50 -9.61
N LEU A 282 11.35 -10.81 -8.48
CA LEU A 282 11.94 -9.48 -8.43
C LEU A 282 13.37 -9.49 -8.97
N LEU A 283 14.18 -10.47 -8.56
CA LEU A 283 15.55 -10.64 -9.07
C LEU A 283 15.60 -10.95 -10.56
N ALA A 284 14.73 -11.84 -11.04
CA ALA A 284 14.62 -12.12 -12.47
C ALA A 284 14.21 -10.87 -13.26
N ALA A 285 13.27 -10.08 -12.75
CA ALA A 285 12.87 -8.80 -13.34
C ALA A 285 14.04 -7.80 -13.35
N SER A 286 14.82 -7.71 -12.27
CA SER A 286 16.03 -6.87 -12.20
C SER A 286 17.05 -7.24 -13.28
N ALA A 287 17.23 -8.54 -13.55
CA ALA A 287 18.17 -9.01 -14.56
C ALA A 287 17.71 -8.75 -15.99
N SER A 288 16.40 -8.83 -16.25
CA SER A 288 15.80 -8.61 -17.57
C SER A 288 15.56 -7.14 -17.92
N GLY A 289 15.57 -6.23 -16.95
CA GLY A 289 15.16 -4.83 -17.12
C GLY A 289 13.64 -4.63 -17.28
N GLU A 290 12.86 -5.71 -17.41
CA GLU A 290 11.41 -5.64 -17.53
C GLU A 290 10.72 -5.56 -16.16
N ARG A 291 10.09 -4.41 -15.88
CA ARG A 291 9.28 -4.23 -14.66
C ARG A 291 7.86 -4.82 -14.74
N ARG A 292 7.55 -5.64 -15.76
CA ARG A 292 6.21 -6.21 -15.94
C ARG A 292 6.09 -7.54 -15.20
N PHE A 293 5.52 -7.47 -14.00
CA PHE A 293 5.15 -8.66 -13.22
C PHE A 293 3.97 -9.39 -13.88
N ARG A 294 4.26 -10.31 -14.80
CA ARG A 294 3.28 -11.29 -15.30
C ARG A 294 3.29 -12.51 -14.37
N ALA A 295 2.94 -12.32 -13.10
CA ALA A 295 2.64 -13.47 -12.25
C ALA A 295 1.43 -14.19 -12.86
N ARG A 296 1.65 -15.39 -13.40
CA ARG A 296 0.57 -16.19 -13.97
C ARG A 296 -0.32 -16.66 -12.81
N ILE A 297 -1.62 -16.38 -12.87
CA ILE A 297 -2.61 -16.80 -11.86
C ILE A 297 -2.45 -18.30 -11.47
N PRO A 298 -2.22 -19.24 -12.42
CA PRO A 298 -1.96 -20.64 -12.07
C PRO A 298 -0.75 -20.85 -11.15
N THR A 299 0.32 -20.07 -11.31
CA THR A 299 1.53 -20.18 -10.47
C THR A 299 1.25 -19.74 -9.04
N VAL A 300 0.51 -18.65 -8.86
CA VAL A 300 0.08 -18.17 -7.53
C VAL A 300 -0.85 -19.19 -6.87
N LEU A 301 -1.81 -19.72 -7.63
CA LEU A 301 -2.75 -20.73 -7.12
C LEU A 301 -2.04 -22.04 -6.75
N GLY A 302 -1.11 -22.51 -7.59
CA GLY A 302 -0.28 -23.69 -7.31
C GLY A 302 0.60 -23.50 -6.07
N PHE A 303 1.18 -22.31 -5.89
CA PHE A 303 1.91 -21.97 -4.67
C PHE A 303 1.00 -21.99 -3.44
N ALA A 304 -0.19 -21.38 -3.51
CA ALA A 304 -1.17 -21.39 -2.43
C ALA A 304 -1.61 -22.82 -2.06
N LEU A 305 -1.91 -23.67 -3.06
CA LEU A 305 -2.27 -25.06 -2.85
C LEU A 305 -1.12 -25.87 -2.24
N LYS A 306 0.12 -25.63 -2.67
CA LYS A 306 1.32 -26.23 -2.06
C LYS A 306 1.44 -25.84 -0.59
N MET A 307 1.24 -24.56 -0.26
CA MET A 307 1.29 -24.09 1.12
C MET A 307 0.18 -24.72 1.97
N LEU A 308 -1.04 -24.79 1.44
CA LEU A 308 -2.15 -25.47 2.11
C LEU A 308 -1.83 -26.94 2.35
N ARG A 309 -1.30 -27.66 1.35
CA ARG A 309 -0.89 -29.07 1.49
C ARG A 309 0.21 -29.27 2.54
N LEU A 310 1.21 -28.38 2.59
CA LEU A 310 2.24 -28.43 3.62
C LEU A 310 1.64 -28.19 5.02
N ARG A 311 0.66 -27.29 5.12
CA ARG A 311 -0.01 -26.97 6.39
C ARG A 311 -0.87 -28.13 6.88
N LEU A 312 -1.67 -28.73 5.99
CA LEU A 312 -2.47 -29.92 6.30
C LEU A 312 -1.61 -31.12 6.72
N ARG A 313 -0.36 -31.18 6.24
CA ARG A 313 0.62 -32.22 6.61
C ARG A 313 1.49 -31.86 7.83
N GLY A 314 1.26 -30.72 8.49
CA GLY A 314 2.07 -30.26 9.63
C GLY A 314 3.52 -29.89 9.27
N ARG A 315 3.85 -29.75 7.98
CA ARG A 315 5.20 -29.45 7.47
C ARG A 315 5.40 -27.98 7.06
N PHE A 316 4.37 -27.15 7.24
CA PHE A 316 4.47 -25.74 6.94
C PHE A 316 5.35 -25.05 7.98
N ARG A 317 6.43 -24.42 7.52
CA ARG A 317 7.23 -23.49 8.32
C ARG A 317 6.89 -22.07 7.88
N ARG A 318 6.75 -21.17 8.85
CA ARG A 318 6.61 -19.73 8.59
C ARG A 318 7.81 -19.22 7.79
N PHE A 319 7.62 -18.10 7.13
CA PHE A 319 8.61 -17.44 6.27
C PHE A 319 9.60 -16.57 7.06
N GLY A 320 9.79 -16.87 8.35
CA GLY A 320 10.60 -16.07 9.27
C GLY A 320 9.84 -14.86 9.81
N ARG A 321 10.60 -13.83 10.21
CA ARG A 321 10.09 -12.59 10.77
C ARG A 321 9.65 -11.62 9.65
N ALA A 322 8.58 -10.89 9.89
CA ALA A 322 8.19 -9.69 9.15
C ALA A 322 8.25 -8.51 10.12
N GLY A 323 9.24 -7.64 9.91
CA GLY A 323 9.47 -6.47 10.75
C GLY A 323 8.74 -5.26 10.20
N VAL A 324 8.04 -4.54 11.07
CA VAL A 324 7.45 -3.24 10.80
C VAL A 324 7.92 -2.28 11.87
N ALA A 325 8.56 -1.19 11.47
CA ALA A 325 8.97 -0.14 12.39
C ALA A 325 8.29 1.17 12.01
N MET A 326 7.65 1.84 12.98
CA MET A 326 7.18 3.21 12.82
C MET A 326 8.29 4.15 13.28
N GLY A 327 8.86 4.90 12.34
CA GLY A 327 9.87 5.91 12.60
C GLY A 327 9.27 7.20 13.17
N ARG A 328 10.14 8.15 13.51
CA ARG A 328 9.74 9.42 14.12
C ARG A 328 8.86 10.26 13.17
N PRO A 329 7.64 10.66 13.58
CA PRO A 329 6.77 11.50 12.76
C PRO A 329 7.41 12.84 12.38
N LEU A 330 7.03 13.35 11.21
CA LEU A 330 7.44 14.65 10.69
C LEU A 330 6.20 15.48 10.39
N ALA A 331 5.95 16.52 11.20
CA ALA A 331 4.92 17.49 10.88
C ALA A 331 5.35 18.30 9.64
N LEU A 332 4.41 18.60 8.74
CA LEU A 332 4.70 19.38 7.54
C LEU A 332 5.19 20.80 7.89
N ALA A 333 4.78 21.36 9.04
CA ALA A 333 5.26 22.65 9.53
C ALA A 333 6.77 22.67 9.82
N ASP A 334 7.33 21.53 10.24
CA ASP A 334 8.76 21.36 10.54
C ASP A 334 9.53 20.79 9.34
N ALA A 335 8.86 20.52 8.23
CA ALA A 335 9.45 19.88 7.07
C ALA A 335 10.20 20.87 6.17
N PRO A 336 11.22 20.39 5.41
CA PRO A 336 11.88 21.20 4.40
C PRO A 336 10.91 21.81 3.39
N THR A 337 11.18 23.05 2.96
CA THR A 337 10.34 23.82 2.03
C THR A 337 10.26 23.23 0.63
N ARG A 338 11.30 22.49 0.20
CA ARG A 338 11.32 21.78 -1.07
C ARG A 338 10.84 20.36 -0.89
N THR A 339 10.01 19.87 -1.82
CA THR A 339 9.51 18.50 -1.71
C THR A 339 10.58 17.45 -1.97
N GLU A 340 11.63 17.78 -2.74
CA GLU A 340 12.81 16.91 -2.88
C GLU A 340 13.44 16.62 -1.52
N ASP A 341 13.63 17.66 -0.71
CA ASP A 341 14.29 17.58 0.59
C ASP A 341 13.38 16.90 1.63
N LEU A 342 12.07 17.19 1.61
CA LEU A 342 11.08 16.44 2.39
C LEU A 342 11.12 14.94 2.03
N ALA A 343 11.16 14.61 0.75
CA ALA A 343 11.23 13.21 0.33
C ALA A 343 12.55 12.55 0.75
N ALA A 344 13.67 13.26 0.70
CA ALA A 344 14.96 12.76 1.17
C ALA A 344 14.94 12.50 2.69
N GLU A 345 14.44 13.43 3.48
CA GLU A 345 14.28 13.31 4.93
C GLU A 345 13.38 12.12 5.31
N LEU A 346 12.23 11.97 4.64
CA LEU A 346 11.33 10.83 4.86
C LEU A 346 12.00 9.50 4.53
N MET A 347 12.77 9.43 3.44
CA MET A 347 13.51 8.22 3.08
C MET A 347 14.63 7.91 4.08
N ALA A 348 15.32 8.93 4.61
CA ALA A 348 16.35 8.77 5.64
C ALA A 348 15.74 8.20 6.94
N ARG A 349 14.59 8.72 7.38
CA ARG A 349 13.87 8.19 8.55
C ARG A 349 13.38 6.75 8.37
N ILE A 350 12.97 6.38 7.14
CA ILE A 350 12.63 4.99 6.81
C ILE A 350 13.86 4.09 6.86
N GLU A 351 15.02 4.57 6.40
CA GLU A 351 16.28 3.83 6.44
C GLU A 351 16.78 3.61 7.87
N GLU A 352 16.73 4.65 8.69
CA GLU A 352 17.09 4.60 10.11
C GLU A 352 16.19 3.62 10.89
N ALA A 353 14.88 3.66 10.65
CA ALA A 353 13.92 2.78 11.29
C ALA A 353 13.94 1.33 10.73
N MET A 354 14.77 1.01 9.73
CA MET A 354 14.69 -0.27 9.02
C MET A 354 14.88 -1.48 9.96
N PRO A 355 13.89 -2.39 10.07
CA PRO A 355 14.01 -3.54 10.95
C PRO A 355 15.18 -4.44 10.57
N ARG A 356 16.05 -4.73 11.56
CA ARG A 356 17.24 -5.58 11.39
C ARG A 356 16.88 -7.04 11.70
N LEU A 357 16.53 -7.79 10.66
CA LEU A 357 16.01 -9.16 10.80
C LEU A 357 17.11 -10.23 10.66
N PRO A 358 16.89 -11.44 11.20
CA PRO A 358 17.85 -12.54 11.19
C PRO A 358 18.47 -12.86 9.83
N LEU A 359 17.67 -13.13 8.79
CA LEU A 359 18.21 -13.48 7.48
C LEU A 359 18.95 -12.30 6.81
N PRO A 360 18.41 -11.08 6.76
CA PRO A 360 19.14 -9.91 6.28
C PRO A 360 20.50 -9.69 6.93
N LEU A 361 20.60 -9.81 8.25
CA LEU A 361 21.86 -9.62 8.98
C LEU A 361 22.88 -10.73 8.66
N VAL A 362 22.45 -11.99 8.67
CA VAL A 362 23.31 -13.11 8.25
C VAL A 362 23.75 -12.96 6.80
N ALA A 363 22.83 -12.56 5.90
CA ALA A 363 23.14 -12.34 4.50
C ALA A 363 24.14 -11.20 4.29
N ARG A 364 24.05 -10.12 5.08
CA ARG A 364 25.02 -9.02 5.07
C ARG A 364 26.40 -9.50 5.48
N ALA A 365 26.51 -10.22 6.60
CA ALA A 365 27.80 -10.75 7.07
C ALA A 365 28.45 -11.67 6.04
N LEU A 366 27.67 -12.57 5.42
CA LEU A 366 28.17 -13.49 4.40
C LEU A 366 28.52 -12.81 3.06
N THR A 367 27.93 -11.65 2.78
CA THR A 367 28.20 -10.89 1.54
C THR A 367 29.41 -9.98 1.69
N GLU A 368 29.65 -9.46 2.90
CA GLU A 368 30.78 -8.58 3.21
C GLU A 368 32.08 -9.36 3.50
N ALA A 369 32.00 -10.68 3.67
CA ALA A 369 33.18 -11.52 3.93
C ALA A 369 33.87 -11.97 2.64
N ASP A 370 35.21 -11.94 2.65
CA ASP A 370 36.07 -12.43 1.56
C ASP A 370 36.33 -13.95 1.63
N GLY A 371 35.65 -14.68 2.51
CA GLY A 371 35.85 -16.13 2.70
C GLY A 371 34.84 -16.79 3.64
N PRO A 372 35.02 -18.09 3.95
CA PRO A 372 34.17 -18.83 4.89
C PRO A 372 34.11 -18.17 6.27
N LEU A 373 32.91 -18.09 6.85
CA LEU A 373 32.72 -17.53 8.20
C LEU A 373 32.41 -18.62 9.22
N SER A 374 33.09 -18.55 10.37
CA SER A 374 32.70 -19.32 11.55
C SER A 374 31.42 -18.74 12.17
N ARG A 375 30.68 -19.57 12.92
CA ARG A 375 29.49 -19.11 13.66
C ARG A 375 29.83 -18.01 14.67
N ALA A 376 31.00 -18.08 15.30
CA ALA A 376 31.48 -17.05 16.22
C ALA A 376 31.71 -15.72 15.49
N ALA A 377 32.33 -15.73 14.31
CA ALA A 377 32.54 -14.52 13.50
C ALA A 377 31.21 -13.89 13.04
N LEU A 378 30.25 -14.73 12.61
CA LEU A 378 28.89 -14.27 12.29
C LEU A 378 28.21 -13.61 13.49
N THR A 379 28.29 -14.26 14.66
CA THR A 379 27.67 -13.76 15.90
C THR A 379 28.28 -12.44 16.34
N ALA A 380 29.60 -12.30 16.25
CA ALA A 380 30.27 -11.02 16.53
C ALA A 380 29.84 -9.92 15.55
N GLY A 381 29.76 -10.21 14.25
CA GLY A 381 29.32 -9.25 13.24
C GLY A 381 27.87 -8.79 13.43
N VAL A 382 26.97 -9.75 13.61
CA VAL A 382 25.55 -9.49 13.86
C VAL A 382 25.34 -8.75 15.18
N GLY A 383 26.06 -9.14 16.24
CA GLY A 383 26.00 -8.47 17.55
C GLY A 383 26.36 -6.98 17.48
N ARG A 384 27.38 -6.61 16.71
CA ARG A 384 27.72 -5.19 16.48
C ARG A 384 26.56 -4.43 15.85
N TRP A 385 25.96 -4.99 14.79
CA TRP A 385 24.85 -4.33 14.10
C TRP A 385 23.55 -4.30 14.92
N LEU A 386 23.31 -5.27 15.81
CA LEU A 386 22.18 -5.21 16.73
C LEU A 386 22.39 -4.12 17.79
N ALA A 387 23.60 -4.01 18.34
CA ALA A 387 23.96 -2.96 19.30
C ALA A 387 23.86 -1.55 18.68
N GLU A 388 24.34 -1.35 17.46
CA GLU A 388 24.17 -0.09 16.71
C GLU A 388 22.70 0.30 16.49
N ALA A 389 21.79 -0.67 16.51
CA ALA A 389 20.36 -0.46 16.31
C ALA A 389 19.58 -0.29 17.62
N GLY A 390 20.24 -0.44 18.77
CA GLY A 390 19.57 -0.53 20.06
C GLY A 390 18.63 -1.74 20.17
N ALA A 391 18.94 -2.86 19.51
CA ALA A 391 18.15 -4.08 19.58
C ALA A 391 18.68 -5.02 20.67
N ASP A 392 17.78 -5.46 21.57
CA ASP A 392 18.12 -6.35 22.70
C ASP A 392 18.10 -7.84 22.35
N ASP A 393 17.84 -8.21 21.09
CA ASP A 393 17.83 -9.60 20.66
C ASP A 393 19.23 -10.25 20.87
N PRO A 394 19.33 -11.44 21.51
CA PRO A 394 20.60 -12.15 21.64
C PRO A 394 21.18 -12.51 20.27
N ALA A 395 22.39 -12.02 19.98
CA ALA A 395 23.03 -12.17 18.67
C ALA A 395 23.14 -13.64 18.22
N GLU A 396 23.40 -14.56 19.14
CA GLU A 396 23.48 -15.99 18.86
C GLU A 396 22.13 -16.57 18.39
N ALA A 397 21.03 -16.16 19.01
CA ALA A 397 19.68 -16.57 18.62
C ALA A 397 19.33 -16.01 17.22
N VAL A 398 19.67 -14.74 16.95
CA VAL A 398 19.46 -14.10 15.65
C VAL A 398 20.25 -14.82 14.56
N VAL A 399 21.52 -15.15 14.80
CA VAL A 399 22.33 -15.92 13.83
C VAL A 399 21.78 -17.33 13.63
N ALA A 400 21.36 -18.01 14.70
CA ALA A 400 20.77 -19.34 14.60
C ALA A 400 19.48 -19.34 13.75
N GLU A 401 18.57 -18.38 13.97
CA GLU A 401 17.35 -18.21 13.19
C GLU A 401 17.66 -17.87 11.72
N GLY A 402 18.56 -16.91 11.48
CA GLY A 402 18.94 -16.49 10.14
C GLY A 402 19.59 -17.61 9.34
N LEU A 403 20.48 -18.39 9.95
CA LEU A 403 21.09 -19.57 9.33
C LEU A 403 20.08 -20.70 9.10
N ALA A 404 19.14 -20.93 10.03
CA ALA A 404 18.08 -21.91 9.84
C ALA A 404 17.22 -21.57 8.62
N MET A 405 16.87 -20.30 8.45
CA MET A 405 16.16 -19.79 7.28
C MET A 405 17.00 -19.89 6.00
N ALA A 406 18.28 -19.52 6.05
CA ALA A 406 19.20 -19.63 4.92
C ALA A 406 19.34 -21.08 4.44
N ARG A 407 19.50 -22.04 5.37
CA ARG A 407 19.58 -23.48 5.07
C ARG A 407 18.28 -24.04 4.51
N LEU A 408 17.13 -23.71 5.12
CA LEU A 408 15.80 -24.12 4.63
C LEU A 408 15.57 -23.71 3.18
N ARG A 409 16.23 -22.64 2.75
CA ARG A 409 16.13 -22.06 1.42
C ARG A 409 17.29 -22.41 0.49
N GLY A 410 18.28 -23.18 0.96
CA GLY A 410 19.45 -23.57 0.18
C GLY A 410 20.37 -22.39 -0.18
N LEU A 411 20.38 -21.32 0.62
CA LEU A 411 21.18 -20.11 0.34
C LEU A 411 22.64 -20.25 0.77
N VAL A 412 22.93 -21.17 1.70
CA VAL A 412 24.26 -21.34 2.30
C VAL A 412 24.62 -22.81 2.37
N ARG A 413 25.92 -23.10 2.34
CA ARG A 413 26.51 -24.41 2.66
C ARG A 413 27.37 -24.27 3.91
N GLU A 414 27.36 -25.29 4.74
CA GLU A 414 28.22 -25.37 5.92
C GLU A 414 29.21 -26.52 5.69
N GLY A 415 30.50 -26.20 5.72
CA GLY A 415 31.60 -27.14 5.58
C GLY A 415 32.56 -27.06 6.77
N PRO A 416 33.63 -27.87 6.77
CA PRO A 416 34.63 -27.86 7.83
C PRO A 416 35.31 -26.50 7.99
N ASP A 417 35.47 -25.74 6.90
CA ASP A 417 36.10 -24.42 6.88
C ASP A 417 35.15 -23.27 7.29
N GLY A 418 33.85 -23.56 7.48
CA GLY A 418 32.85 -22.59 7.90
C GLY A 418 31.63 -22.52 6.98
N ILE A 419 30.89 -21.42 7.10
CA ILE A 419 29.64 -21.17 6.37
C ILE A 419 29.95 -20.29 5.17
N VAL A 420 29.51 -20.73 3.99
CA VAL A 420 29.70 -20.02 2.71
C VAL A 420 28.38 -19.82 1.96
N PRO A 421 28.23 -18.73 1.20
CA PRO A 421 27.15 -18.57 0.23
C PRO A 421 27.09 -19.71 -0.79
N GLN A 422 25.88 -20.15 -1.14
CA GLN A 422 25.66 -20.96 -2.32
C GLN A 422 25.92 -20.10 -3.58
N PRO A 423 26.80 -20.49 -4.52
CA PRO A 423 27.14 -19.68 -5.68
C PRO A 423 25.93 -19.22 -6.52
N ASP A 424 24.98 -20.13 -6.76
CA ASP A 424 23.78 -19.85 -7.56
C ASP A 424 22.78 -18.90 -6.87
N GLU A 425 22.87 -18.78 -5.54
CA GLU A 425 21.96 -17.96 -4.72
C GLU A 425 22.63 -16.68 -4.20
N ALA A 426 23.86 -16.38 -4.63
CA ALA A 426 24.61 -15.19 -4.19
C ALA A 426 23.85 -13.89 -4.49
N ARG A 427 23.11 -13.82 -5.61
CA ARG A 427 22.25 -12.65 -5.94
C ARG A 427 21.12 -12.47 -4.94
N LEU A 428 20.56 -13.56 -4.43
CA LEU A 428 19.48 -13.53 -3.46
C LEU A 428 19.98 -13.18 -2.06
N LEU A 429 21.16 -13.66 -1.66
CA LEU A 429 21.81 -13.19 -0.43
C LEU A 429 22.10 -11.69 -0.50
N ARG A 430 22.62 -11.19 -1.62
CA ARG A 430 22.82 -9.74 -1.83
C ARG A 430 21.52 -8.95 -1.70
N PHE A 431 20.40 -9.47 -2.21
CA PHE A 431 19.08 -8.84 -2.04
C PHE A 431 18.69 -8.68 -0.57
N TYR A 432 18.90 -9.71 0.26
CA TYR A 432 18.60 -9.62 1.69
C TYR A 432 19.59 -8.73 2.43
N ALA A 433 20.88 -8.83 2.13
CA ALA A 433 21.93 -7.98 2.70
C ALA A 433 21.65 -6.49 2.45
N ALA A 434 21.31 -6.15 1.21
CA ALA A 434 21.03 -4.79 0.76
C ALA A 434 19.90 -4.09 1.53
N SER A 435 19.07 -4.85 2.25
CA SER A 435 18.01 -4.29 3.08
C SER A 435 18.49 -3.64 4.37
N VAL A 436 19.64 -4.06 4.87
CA VAL A 436 20.23 -3.62 6.14
C VAL A 436 21.64 -3.06 5.96
N THR A 437 22.10 -2.93 4.71
CA THR A 437 23.33 -2.21 4.37
C THR A 437 22.99 -0.73 4.19
N PRO A 438 23.58 0.17 4.99
CA PRO A 438 23.39 1.60 4.81
C PRO A 438 23.68 2.03 3.37
N ARG A 439 22.91 2.95 2.83
CA ARG A 439 23.30 3.72 1.66
C ARG A 439 24.57 4.47 2.02
N ARG A 440 25.71 4.09 1.39
CA ARG A 440 26.77 5.09 1.18
C ARG A 440 26.08 6.29 0.54
N ALA A 441 26.30 7.48 1.08
CA ALA A 441 25.80 8.73 0.52
C ALA A 441 26.28 8.83 -0.93
N ALA A 442 25.50 8.26 -1.84
CA ALA A 442 25.66 8.49 -3.25
C ALA A 442 25.23 9.93 -3.42
N SER A 443 26.18 10.79 -3.78
CA SER A 443 25.87 12.06 -4.42
C SER A 443 24.73 11.80 -5.40
N LEU A 444 23.61 12.50 -5.20
CA LEU A 444 22.49 12.46 -6.12
C LEU A 444 23.08 12.60 -7.53
N PRO A 445 22.91 11.62 -8.44
CA PRO A 445 23.39 11.80 -9.80
C PRO A 445 22.66 13.02 -10.35
N GLU A 446 23.45 14.04 -10.65
CA GLU A 446 23.03 15.28 -11.26
C GLU A 446 22.26 14.93 -12.54
N SER A 447 20.96 15.23 -12.53
CA SER A 447 20.08 15.37 -13.68
C SER A 447 20.22 14.37 -14.85
N ARG A 448 19.19 13.53 -15.03
CA ARG A 448 18.48 13.57 -16.32
C ARG A 448 17.24 14.44 -16.14
N ARG A 449 17.41 15.74 -16.35
CA ARG A 449 16.29 16.63 -16.68
C ARG A 449 15.60 16.00 -17.91
N PRO A 450 14.29 15.72 -17.90
CA PRO A 450 13.59 15.63 -19.16
C PRO A 450 13.68 17.02 -19.79
N GLU A 451 14.23 17.10 -20.99
CA GLU A 451 14.09 18.29 -21.83
C GLU A 451 12.60 18.63 -21.91
N ILE A 452 12.25 19.75 -21.28
CA ILE A 452 11.05 20.48 -21.62
C ILE A 452 11.44 21.19 -22.92
N GLU A 453 11.18 20.54 -24.05
CA GLU A 453 11.09 21.26 -25.31
C GLU A 453 9.95 22.26 -25.17
N ALA A 454 10.33 23.53 -25.10
CA ALA A 454 9.42 24.63 -25.31
C ALA A 454 9.02 24.64 -26.79
N THR A 455 7.80 24.21 -27.08
CA THR A 455 6.93 24.74 -28.14
C THR A 455 5.50 24.22 -28.00
#